data_AF-A0A7V8ZG85-F1
#
_entry.id   AF-A0A7V8ZG85-F1
#
_cell.length_a   1.000
_cell.length_b   1.000
_cell.length_c   1.000
_cell.angle_alpha   90.00
_cell.angle_beta   90.00
_cell.angle_gamma   90.00
#
_symmetry.space_group_name_H-M   'P 1'
#
loop_
_entity.id
_entity.type
_entity.pdbx_description
1 polymer ?
#
loop_
_entity_poly.entity_id
_entity_poly.type
_entity_poly.pdbx_seq_one_letter_code
_entity_poly.pdbx_strand_id
1 'polypeptide(L)' 'TLTFRALGDGRFGDRQTGSTWDITGRAVSGKLAGERLERLEQDQSLWFAVAAFLPDAKVLER' A
#
# COMPACT_ATOMS: atom_id res chain seq x y z
N THR A 1 -1.02 -11.20 12.45
CA THR A 1 -1.83 -10.35 11.56
C THR A 1 -1.90 -8.93 12.11
N LEU A 2 -1.61 -7.93 11.27
CA LEU A 2 -1.67 -6.50 11.60
C LEU A 2 -2.91 -5.86 10.97
N THR A 3 -3.49 -4.85 11.62
CA THR A 3 -4.65 -4.11 11.12
C THR A 3 -4.23 -2.68 10.87
N PHE A 4 -4.29 -2.26 9.61
CA PHE A 4 -3.79 -0.96 9.16
C PHE A 4 -4.90 0.09 9.07
N ARG A 5 -4.51 1.34 9.31
CA ARG A 5 -5.29 2.55 9.03
C ARG A 5 -4.40 3.55 8.29
N ALA A 6 -4.96 4.21 7.27
CA ALA A 6 -4.31 5.35 6.63
C ALA A 6 -4.19 6.52 7.61
N LEU A 7 -2.99 7.09 7.71
CA LEU A 7 -2.70 8.25 8.56
C LEU A 7 -2.62 9.56 7.77
N GLY A 8 -2.68 9.50 6.43
CA GLY A 8 -2.40 10.62 5.53
C GLY A 8 -0.97 10.57 4.99
N ASP A 9 -0.70 11.36 3.95
CA ASP A 9 0.64 11.56 3.36
C ASP A 9 1.40 10.26 3.02
N GLY A 10 0.68 9.24 2.54
CA GLY A 10 1.26 7.95 2.18
C GLY A 10 1.76 7.11 3.36
N ARG A 11 1.33 7.41 4.59
CA ARG A 11 1.67 6.66 5.80
C ARG A 11 0.51 5.83 6.33
N PHE A 12 0.87 4.72 6.97
CA PHE A 12 -0.06 3.76 7.55
C PHE A 12 0.33 3.45 8.98
N GLY A 13 -0.65 3.33 9.88
CA GLY A 13 -0.43 2.88 11.25
C GLY A 13 -1.04 1.50 11.46
N ASP A 14 -0.38 0.63 12.23
CA ASP A 14 -0.98 -0.62 12.69
C ASP A 14 -1.47 -0.54 14.16
N ARG A 15 -2.64 -1.13 14.43
CA ARG A 15 -3.28 -1.04 15.76
C ARG A 15 -2.60 -1.90 16.83
N GLN A 16 -1.91 -2.97 16.42
CA GLN A 16 -1.40 -4.01 17.31
C GLN A 16 -0.08 -3.59 17.98
N THR A 17 0.74 -2.85 17.26
CA THR A 17 2.09 -2.46 17.71
C THR A 17 2.28 -0.95 17.76
N GLY A 18 1.36 -0.19 17.18
CA GLY A 18 1.47 1.27 17.08
C GLY A 18 2.60 1.72 16.14
N SER A 19 3.07 0.84 15.25
CA SER A 19 4.13 1.20 14.30
C SER A 19 3.56 1.99 13.13
N THR A 20 4.38 2.91 12.60
CA THR A 20 4.08 3.65 11.38
C THR A 20 4.87 3.06 10.23
N TRP A 21 4.23 2.95 9.08
CA TRP A 21 4.72 2.27 7.89
C TRP A 21 4.67 3.20 6.68
N ASP A 22 5.69 3.13 5.83
CA ASP A 22 5.64 3.72 4.49
C ASP A 22 4.89 2.82 3.50
N ILE A 23 4.57 3.36 2.32
CA ILE A 23 3.85 2.64 1.26
C ILE A 23 4.58 1.38 0.77
N THR A 24 5.89 1.28 1.00
CA THR A 24 6.69 0.13 0.58
C THR A 24 6.66 -1.01 1.61
N GLY A 25 5.97 -0.82 2.73
CA GLY A 25 5.87 -1.78 3.82
C GLY A 25 7.05 -1.74 4.80
N ARG A 26 7.85 -0.66 4.83
CA ARG A 26 8.89 -0.49 5.85
C ARG A 26 8.31 0.22 7.08
N ALA A 27 8.53 -0.33 8.26
CA ALA A 27 8.22 0.36 9.52
C ALA A 27 9.25 1.47 9.76
N VAL A 28 8.77 2.72 9.76
CA VAL A 28 9.59 3.92 9.92
C VAL A 28 9.64 4.41 11.37
N SER A 29 8.69 4.00 12.21
CA SER A 29 8.66 4.32 13.65
C SER A 29 7.80 3.33 14.44
N GLY A 30 7.92 3.36 15.77
CA GLY A 30 7.18 2.50 16.68
C GLY A 30 7.89 1.18 16.99
N LYS A 31 7.15 0.22 17.54
CA LYS A 31 7.71 -1.02 18.09
C LYS A 31 8.43 -1.89 17.05
N LEU A 32 8.03 -1.80 15.78
CA LEU A 32 8.61 -2.57 14.68
C LEU A 32 9.55 -1.74 13.80
N ALA A 33 10.01 -0.56 14.24
CA ALA A 33 10.87 0.30 13.43
C ALA A 33 12.08 -0.47 12.86
N GLY A 34 12.31 -0.34 11.55
CA GLY A 34 13.36 -1.07 10.82
C GLY A 34 12.88 -2.38 10.16
N GLU A 35 11.78 -2.96 10.63
CA GLU A 35 11.18 -4.15 10.03
C GLU A 35 10.53 -3.85 8.67
N ARG A 36 10.31 -4.91 7.90
CA ARG A 36 9.70 -4.86 6.57
C ARG A 36 8.63 -5.94 6.45
N LEU A 37 7.44 -5.56 5.98
CA LEU A 37 6.38 -6.51 5.62
C LEU A 37 6.81 -7.39 4.46
N GLU A 38 6.28 -8.61 4.43
CA GLU A 38 6.35 -9.45 3.24
C GLU A 38 5.72 -8.71 2.05
N ARG A 39 6.47 -8.64 0.95
CA ARG A 39 5.96 -8.02 -0.28
C ARG A 39 5.01 -9.00 -0.94
N LEU A 40 3.80 -8.52 -1.22
CA LEU A 40 2.91 -9.18 -2.16
C LEU A 40 3.32 -8.81 -3.59
N GLU A 41 3.12 -9.75 -4.51
CA GLU A 41 3.21 -9.45 -5.94
C GLU A 41 2.22 -8.35 -6.29
N GLN A 42 2.73 -7.30 -6.90
CA GLN A 42 1.96 -6.12 -7.29
C GLN A 42 2.48 -5.64 -8.65
N ASP A 43 1.54 -5.24 -9.50
CA ASP A 43 1.84 -4.65 -10.80
C ASP A 43 1.43 -3.17 -10.76
N GLN A 44 2.37 -2.31 -11.16
CA GLN A 44 2.12 -0.88 -11.38
C GLN A 44 2.11 -0.63 -12.88
N SER A 45 0.91 -0.51 -13.43
CA SER A 45 0.71 -0.33 -14.86
C SER A 45 0.03 1.01 -15.16
N LEU A 46 0.40 1.61 -16.28
CA LEU A 46 -0.30 2.79 -16.82
C LEU A 46 -1.70 2.39 -17.26
N TRP A 47 -2.69 3.28 -17.07
CA TRP A 47 -4.10 2.95 -17.35
C TRP A 47 -4.33 2.47 -18.79
N PHE A 48 -3.63 3.04 -19.77
CA PHE A 48 -3.78 2.66 -21.18
C PHE A 48 -3.18 1.28 -21.49
N ALA A 49 -2.18 0.85 -20.72
CA ALA A 49 -1.65 -0.52 -20.82
C ALA A 49 -2.69 -1.50 -20.27
N VAL A 50 -3.28 -1.19 -19.12
CA VAL A 50 -4.36 -2.01 -18.52
C VAL A 50 -5.56 -2.11 -19.46
N ALA A 51 -5.98 -1.00 -20.08
CA ALA A 51 -7.11 -0.97 -21.02
C ALA A 51 -6.92 -1.88 -22.25
N ALA A 52 -5.67 -2.14 -22.66
CA ALA A 52 -5.38 -3.06 -23.76
C ALA A 52 -5.57 -4.54 -23.37
N PHE A 53 -5.44 -4.89 -22.08
CA PHE A 53 -5.52 -6.27 -21.58
C PHE A 53 -6.83 -6.59 -20.86
N LEU A 54 -7.55 -5.59 -20.35
CA LEU A 54 -8.83 -5.73 -19.65
C LEU A 54 -9.91 -4.91 -20.37
N PRO A 55 -10.53 -5.45 -21.43
CA PRO A 55 -11.42 -4.67 -22.31
C PRO A 55 -12.68 -4.15 -21.61
N ASP A 56 -13.11 -4.79 -20.52
CA ASP A 56 -14.28 -4.36 -19.73
C ASP A 56 -13.93 -3.37 -18.61
N ALA A 57 -12.65 -3.03 -18.44
CA ALA A 57 -12.23 -2.07 -17.43
C ALA A 57 -12.76 -0.67 -17.76
N LYS A 58 -13.38 -0.01 -16.77
CA LYS A 58 -13.89 1.36 -16.91
C LYS A 58 -12.92 2.35 -16.29
N VAL A 59 -12.47 3.32 -17.07
CA VAL A 59 -11.78 4.50 -16.54
C VAL A 59 -12.85 5.47 -16.04
N LEU A 60 -12.77 5.85 -14.77
CA LEU A 60 -13.66 6.83 -14.16
C LEU A 60 -12.87 8.13 -13.92
N GLU A 61 -13.34 9.23 -14.48
CA GLU A 61 -12.84 10.57 -14.16
C GLU A 61 -13.63 11.17 -12.98
N ARG A 62 -13.01 12.11 -12.27
CA ARG A 62 -13.56 12.74 -11.06
C ARG A 62 -13.85 14.21 -11.27
#